data_AF-A0A644VQ10-F1
#
_entry.id   AF-A0A644VQ10-F1
#
_cell.length_a   1.000
_cell.length_b   1.000
_cell.length_c   1.000
_cell.angle_alpha   90.00
_cell.angle_beta   90.00
_cell.angle_gamma   90.00
#
_symmetry.space_group_name_H-M   'P 1'
#
loop_
_entity.id
_entity.type
_entity.pdbx_description
1 polymer ?
#
loop_
_entity_poly.entity_id
_entity_poly.type
_entity_poly.pdbx_seq_one_letter_code
_entity_poly.pdbx_strand_id
1 'polypeptide(L)' 'MVYSLIGSCKAAGVNPAEWLEDVLSKIYSYTKENRNIEELLPHLWKK' A
#
# COMPACT_ATOMS: atom_id res chain seq x y z
N MET A 1 -10.86 1.08 10.16
CA MET A 1 -9.43 0.96 9.78
C MET A 1 -9.26 0.73 8.28
N VAL A 2 -9.80 -0.36 7.68
CA VAL A 2 -9.68 -0.60 6.22
C VAL A 2 -10.33 0.48 5.37
N TYR A 3 -11.51 1.00 5.77
CA TYR A 3 -12.17 2.10 5.06
C TYR A 3 -11.35 3.40 5.02
N SER A 4 -10.55 3.67 6.06
CA SER A 4 -9.67 4.82 6.12
C SER A 4 -8.53 4.68 5.10
N LEU A 5 -7.96 3.47 4.96
CA LEU A 5 -6.94 3.16 3.95
C LEU A 5 -7.49 3.26 2.52
N ILE A 6 -8.72 2.77 2.28
CA ILE A 6 -9.40 2.94 1.00
C ILE A 6 -9.64 4.42 0.70
N GLY A 7 -10.02 5.22 1.71
CA GLY A 7 -10.12 6.67 1.60
C GLY A 7 -8.81 7.32 1.19
N SER A 8 -7.69 6.90 1.79
CA SER A 8 -6.35 7.36 1.41
C SER A 8 -5.96 6.96 -0.01
N CYS A 9 -6.35 5.77 -0.48
CA CYS A 9 -6.15 5.37 -1.88
C CYS A 9 -6.87 6.32 -2.84
N LYS A 10 -8.12 6.66 -2.55
CA LYS A 10 -8.90 7.62 -3.36
C LYS A 10 -8.25 9.01 -3.37
N ALA A 11 -7.79 9.49 -2.22
CA ALA A 11 -7.09 10.77 -2.11
C ALA A 11 -5.76 10.80 -2.88
N ALA A 12 -5.07 9.66 -2.99
CA ALA A 12 -3.85 9.48 -3.76
C ALA A 12 -4.09 9.17 -5.26
N GLY A 13 -5.35 9.07 -5.72
CA GLY A 13 -5.67 8.69 -7.10
C GLY A 13 -5.31 7.23 -7.44
N VAL A 14 -5.21 6.37 -6.43
CA VAL A 14 -4.80 4.97 -6.54
C VAL A 14 -6.03 4.06 -6.50
N ASN A 15 -6.05 3.05 -7.37
CA ASN A 15 -7.06 1.99 -7.32
C ASN A 15 -6.85 1.14 -6.04
N PRO A 16 -7.81 1.12 -5.10
CA PRO A 16 -7.63 0.40 -3.84
C PRO A 16 -7.46 -1.12 -4.02
N ALA A 17 -8.06 -1.69 -5.06
CA ALA A 17 -7.99 -3.13 -5.31
C ALA A 17 -6.58 -3.54 -5.78
N GLU A 18 -6.05 -2.85 -6.81
CA GLU A 18 -4.69 -3.07 -7.32
C GLU A 18 -3.64 -2.84 -6.24
N TRP A 19 -3.79 -1.75 -5.47
CA TRP A 19 -2.89 -1.43 -4.37
C TRP A 19 -2.89 -2.54 -3.31
N LEU A 20 -4.07 -2.99 -2.88
CA LEU A 20 -4.17 -4.01 -1.84
C LEU A 20 -3.57 -5.34 -2.29
N GLU A 21 -3.83 -5.75 -3.53
CA GLU A 21 -3.23 -6.97 -4.11
C GLU A 21 -1.70 -6.89 -4.14
N ASP A 22 -1.14 -5.78 -4.63
CA ASP A 22 0.30 -5.59 -4.70
C ASP A 22 0.95 -5.53 -3.29
N VAL A 23 0.35 -4.81 -2.36
CA VAL A 23 0.83 -4.72 -0.98
C VAL A 23 0.81 -6.09 -0.30
N LEU A 24 -0.26 -6.87 -0.44
CA LEU A 24 -0.33 -8.22 0.14
C LEU A 24 0.74 -9.15 -0.44
N SER A 25 1.11 -8.99 -1.71
CA SER A 25 2.19 -9.77 -2.32
C SER A 25 3.59 -9.39 -1.80
N LYS A 26 3.79 -8.11 -1.45
CA LYS A 26 5.09 -7.55 -1.05
C LYS A 26 5.32 -7.49 0.46
N ILE A 27 4.26 -7.41 1.26
CA ILE A 27 4.35 -7.14 2.71
C ILE A 27 5.20 -8.19 3.45
N TYR A 28 5.12 -9.45 3.03
CA TYR A 28 5.93 -10.53 3.58
C TYR A 28 7.42 -10.29 3.32
N SER A 29 7.79 -9.98 2.07
CA SER A 29 9.18 -9.69 1.68
C SER A 29 9.70 -8.43 2.37
N TYR A 30 8.88 -7.38 2.48
CA TYR A 30 9.26 -6.14 3.17
C TYR A 30 9.54 -6.39 4.65
N THR A 31 8.69 -7.15 5.32
CA THR A 31 8.87 -7.49 6.74
C THR A 31 10.11 -8.36 6.94
N LYS A 32 10.34 -9.33 6.06
CA LYS A 32 11.50 -10.23 6.11
C LYS A 32 12.83 -9.50 5.87
N GLU A 33 12.84 -8.56 4.94
CA GLU A 33 14.03 -7.77 4.59
C GLU A 33 14.20 -6.51 5.44
N ASN A 34 13.32 -6.30 6.43
CA ASN A 34 13.27 -5.09 7.26
C ASN A 34 13.25 -3.79 6.41
N ARG A 35 12.54 -3.84 5.28
CA ARG A 35 12.32 -2.70 4.39
C ARG A 35 11.26 -1.77 4.96
N ASN A 36 11.29 -0.51 4.51
CA ASN A 36 10.32 0.48 4.94
C ASN A 36 8.92 0.17 4.38
N ILE A 37 8.00 -0.25 5.24
CA ILE A 37 6.60 -0.53 4.88
C ILE A 37 5.86 0.75 4.47
N GLU A 38 6.32 1.93 4.88
CA GLU A 38 5.70 3.20 4.48
C GLU A 38 5.74 3.41 2.95
N GLU A 39 6.72 2.84 2.25
CA GLU A 39 6.79 2.86 0.78
C GLU A 39 5.59 2.18 0.12
N LEU A 40 4.95 1.25 0.83
CA LEU A 40 3.73 0.58 0.39
C LEU A 40 2.47 1.42 0.63
N LEU A 41 2.56 2.60 1.25
CA LEU A 41 1.39 3.46 1.45
C LEU A 41 0.89 4.04 0.12
N PRO A 42 -0.43 4.25 -0.06
CA PRO A 42 -1.00 4.63 -1.35
C PRO A 42 -0.39 5.90 -1.98
N HIS A 43 0.10 6.85 -1.17
CA HIS A 43 0.70 8.09 -1.65
C HIS A 43 2.18 7.96 -2.07
N LEU A 44 2.85 6.86 -1.71
CA LEU A 44 4.24 6.55 -2.08
C LEU A 44 4.33 5.39 -3.09
N TRP A 45 3.25 4.63 -3.27
CA TRP A 45 3.21 3.40 -4.06
C TRP A 45 3.45 3.58 -5.58
N LYS A 46 2.94 4.66 -6.20
CA LYS A 46 3.05 4.93 -7.65
C LYS A 46 4.10 5.99 -8.00
N LYS A 47 5.26 5.98 -7.34
CA LYS A 47 6.37 6.88 -7.72
C LYS A 47 7.11 6.40 -8.96
#